data_AF-A0A9Y1BLS4-F1
#
_entry.id   AF-A0A9Y1BLS4-F1
#
_cell.length_a   1.000
_cell.length_b   1.000
_cell.length_c   1.000
_cell.angle_alpha   90.00
_cell.angle_beta   90.00
_cell.angle_gamma   90.00
#
_symmetry.space_group_name_H-M   'P 1'
#
loop_
_entity.id
_entity.type
_entity.pdbx_description
1 polymer ?
#
loop_
_entity_poly.entity_id
_entity_poly.type
_entity_poly.pdbx_seq_one_letter_code
_entity_poly.pdbx_strand_id
1 'polypeptide(L)'
;MKTVTCKVKLVFRNGIGIVLPEDTELELADDEKYALLFSSTIGRTSSVFAEINEIVKKGKNPLIYLDKRIAGEIGDGEEVTALISSAPPRADVVFLAVPDTVTIPGGDWSSIVREGNIGKIIDYGTSLSFIVPSTLREPYIVQSQIIGSLPFPPVKIHEGTKFTIVKKKQAEFTELIYEAYKKREERALILKERIENGYYEALMELKNNKLDSLGRSIEFHAKPKVAFKVLKTLFDSYKTVNEQIVMDTSENFIGNLMFVSQIGKKDISIVELIITGKEKSGNIAIWVYGYEVDQIHERLYKEVIPKINSAIEGVKEGPELIPMYCAGNCGELLDLKDMNENGVIECPACGVLNLIPPNLRIH
;
A
#
# COMPACT_ATOMS: atom_id res chain seq x y z
N MET A 1 8.77 -4.92 -10.86
CA MET A 1 7.69 -5.74 -10.30
C MET A 1 7.02 -6.52 -11.43
N LYS A 2 7.16 -7.86 -11.41
CA LYS A 2 6.79 -8.75 -12.53
C LYS A 2 5.63 -9.65 -12.11
N THR A 3 4.75 -10.00 -13.04
CA THR A 3 3.60 -10.88 -12.77
C THR A 3 3.76 -12.24 -13.44
N VAL A 4 3.38 -13.31 -12.75
CA VAL A 4 3.39 -14.67 -13.32
C VAL A 4 2.14 -15.41 -12.84
N THR A 5 1.31 -15.87 -13.79
CA THR A 5 0.17 -16.74 -13.48
C THR A 5 0.60 -18.20 -13.54
N CYS A 6 0.33 -18.94 -12.47
CA CYS A 6 0.82 -20.30 -12.26
C CYS A 6 -0.24 -21.17 -11.60
N LYS A 7 -0.15 -22.49 -11.77
CA LYS A 7 -0.82 -23.41 -10.84
C LYS A 7 -0.03 -23.55 -9.55
N VAL A 8 -0.74 -23.80 -8.44
CA VAL A 8 -0.13 -24.04 -7.13
C VAL A 8 0.04 -25.53 -6.89
N LYS A 9 1.17 -25.89 -6.30
CA LYS A 9 1.40 -27.17 -5.65
C LYS A 9 1.76 -26.95 -4.20
N LEU A 10 0.91 -27.41 -3.29
CA LEU A 10 1.11 -27.28 -1.86
C LEU A 10 2.12 -28.32 -1.36
N VAL A 11 3.21 -27.88 -0.74
CA VAL A 11 4.26 -28.75 -0.20
C VAL A 11 4.73 -28.26 1.17
N PHE A 12 5.40 -29.11 1.95
CA PHE A 12 6.12 -28.64 3.14
C PHE A 12 7.50 -28.14 2.69
N ARG A 13 7.67 -26.82 2.69
CA ARG A 13 8.94 -26.12 2.38
C ARG A 13 8.99 -24.82 3.17
N ASN A 14 10.07 -24.06 3.09
CA ASN A 14 10.04 -22.66 3.55
C ASN A 14 9.70 -21.77 2.34
N GLY A 15 8.83 -20.77 2.53
CA GLY A 15 8.46 -19.78 1.51
C GLY A 15 7.84 -20.38 0.25
N ILE A 16 8.18 -19.82 -0.91
CA ILE A 16 7.72 -20.30 -2.22
C ILE A 16 8.89 -20.64 -3.14
N GLY A 17 8.65 -21.58 -4.05
CA GLY A 17 9.52 -21.85 -5.19
C GLY A 17 8.75 -21.69 -6.49
N ILE A 18 9.34 -21.01 -7.47
CA ILE A 18 8.70 -20.75 -8.76
C ILE A 18 9.41 -21.58 -9.82
N VAL A 19 8.66 -22.39 -10.56
CA VAL A 19 9.13 -23.07 -11.76
C VAL A 19 8.55 -22.35 -12.97
N LEU A 20 9.44 -21.92 -13.86
CA LEU A 20 9.10 -21.21 -15.08
C LEU A 20 9.47 -22.06 -16.30
N PRO A 21 8.78 -21.86 -17.44
CA PRO A 21 9.25 -22.34 -18.73
C PRO A 21 10.69 -21.89 -19.03
N GLU A 22 11.47 -22.74 -19.71
CA GLU A 22 12.88 -22.46 -20.05
C GLU A 22 13.02 -21.14 -20.83
N ASP A 23 12.07 -20.86 -21.72
CA ASP A 23 12.05 -19.67 -22.57
C ASP A 23 11.50 -18.42 -21.86
N THR A 24 11.26 -18.47 -20.53
CA THR A 24 10.69 -17.33 -19.81
C THR A 24 11.75 -16.25 -19.56
N GLU A 25 11.52 -15.07 -20.15
CA GLU A 25 12.28 -13.83 -19.87
C GLU A 25 11.83 -13.20 -18.55
N LEU A 26 12.07 -13.89 -17.45
CA LEU A 26 11.98 -13.32 -16.10
C LEU A 26 13.40 -13.07 -15.57
N GLU A 27 13.80 -11.81 -15.55
CA GLU A 27 14.98 -11.32 -14.83
C GLU A 27 14.53 -10.71 -13.51
N LEU A 28 15.12 -11.07 -12.37
CA LEU A 28 14.78 -10.45 -11.09
C LEU A 28 15.94 -9.61 -10.60
N ALA A 29 15.63 -8.43 -10.07
CA ALA A 29 16.61 -7.67 -9.31
C ALA A 29 16.94 -8.40 -7.98
N ASP A 30 18.10 -8.12 -7.40
CA ASP A 30 18.58 -8.79 -6.18
C ASP A 30 17.65 -8.63 -4.96
N ASP A 31 16.80 -7.60 -4.97
CA ASP A 31 15.83 -7.28 -3.94
C ASP A 31 14.42 -7.83 -4.23
N GLU A 32 14.13 -8.27 -5.46
CA GLU A 32 12.84 -8.87 -5.89
C GLU A 32 12.71 -10.34 -5.44
N LYS A 33 12.80 -10.56 -4.12
CA LYS A 33 12.78 -11.89 -3.50
C LYS A 33 11.45 -12.24 -2.85
N TYR A 34 10.39 -11.52 -3.14
CA TYR A 34 9.09 -11.70 -2.49
C TYR A 34 7.98 -11.77 -3.52
N ALA A 35 6.88 -12.43 -3.17
CA ALA A 35 5.69 -12.42 -3.99
C ALA A 35 4.42 -12.29 -3.14
N LEU A 36 3.50 -11.48 -3.64
CA LEU A 36 2.11 -11.58 -3.27
C LEU A 36 1.41 -12.52 -4.24
N LEU A 37 1.06 -13.72 -3.76
CA LEU A 37 0.20 -14.64 -4.48
C LEU A 37 -1.24 -14.21 -4.27
N PHE A 38 -2.02 -14.11 -5.33
CA PHE A 38 -3.46 -13.94 -5.21
C PHE A 38 -4.19 -14.95 -6.08
N SER A 39 -5.30 -15.45 -5.55
CA SER A 39 -6.26 -16.28 -6.23
C SER A 39 -7.64 -15.64 -6.15
N SER A 40 -8.41 -15.77 -7.22
CA SER A 40 -9.83 -15.43 -7.21
C SER A 40 -10.59 -16.39 -8.11
N THR A 41 -11.34 -17.30 -7.48
CA THR A 41 -12.29 -18.19 -8.14
C THR A 41 -13.71 -17.84 -7.70
N ILE A 42 -14.74 -18.37 -8.37
CA ILE A 42 -16.13 -18.08 -8.04
C ILE A 42 -16.39 -18.47 -6.58
N GLY A 43 -16.67 -17.47 -5.74
CA GLY A 43 -16.97 -17.65 -4.31
C GLY A 43 -15.76 -17.78 -3.39
N ARG A 44 -14.52 -17.61 -3.88
CA ARG A 44 -13.31 -17.69 -3.05
C ARG A 44 -12.21 -16.77 -3.57
N THR A 45 -11.80 -15.80 -2.74
CA THR A 45 -10.68 -14.91 -3.06
C THR A 45 -9.68 -14.92 -1.91
N SER A 46 -8.41 -15.18 -2.22
CA SER A 46 -7.36 -15.25 -1.21
C SER A 46 -6.08 -14.58 -1.69
N SER A 47 -5.27 -14.11 -0.75
CA SER A 47 -3.92 -13.63 -1.03
C SER A 47 -2.94 -14.02 0.06
N VAL A 48 -1.72 -14.36 -0.32
CA VAL A 48 -0.62 -14.72 0.60
C VAL A 48 0.64 -13.99 0.16
N PHE A 49 1.28 -13.27 1.09
CA PHE A 49 2.59 -12.68 0.86
C PHE A 49 3.68 -13.62 1.39
N ALA A 50 4.67 -13.95 0.55
CA ALA A 50 5.72 -14.91 0.91
C ALA A 50 7.07 -14.56 0.27
N GLU A 51 8.15 -15.09 0.85
CA GLU A 51 9.49 -15.01 0.29
C GLU A 51 9.70 -16.08 -0.80
N ILE A 52 10.28 -15.68 -1.93
CA ILE A 52 10.73 -16.53 -3.01
C ILE A 52 12.11 -17.06 -2.65
N ASN A 53 12.19 -18.35 -2.38
CA ASN A 53 13.44 -19.00 -2.02
C ASN A 53 14.16 -19.62 -3.22
N GLU A 54 13.45 -19.81 -4.33
CA GLU A 54 13.98 -20.54 -5.47
C GLU A 54 13.21 -20.18 -6.74
N ILE A 55 13.93 -19.97 -7.84
CA ILE A 55 13.36 -19.88 -9.19
C ILE A 55 14.11 -20.83 -10.11
N VAL A 56 13.38 -21.72 -10.76
CA VAL A 56 13.94 -22.73 -11.67
C VAL A 56 13.32 -22.58 -13.05
N LYS A 57 14.16 -22.37 -14.07
CA LYS A 57 13.76 -22.37 -15.48
C LYS A 57 13.99 -23.77 -16.07
N LYS A 58 12.99 -24.65 -15.96
CA LYS A 58 13.09 -26.08 -16.36
C LYS A 58 11.73 -26.71 -16.74
N GLY A 59 10.65 -25.93 -16.71
CA GLY A 59 9.30 -26.43 -16.94
C GLY A 59 8.84 -26.28 -18.39
N LYS A 60 7.67 -26.87 -18.71
CA LYS A 60 6.85 -26.44 -19.85
C LYS A 60 5.75 -25.46 -19.44
N ASN A 61 5.24 -25.60 -18.21
CA ASN A 61 4.18 -24.79 -17.66
C ASN A 61 4.66 -24.11 -16.36
N PRO A 62 4.24 -22.87 -16.09
CA PRO A 62 4.57 -22.18 -14.85
C PRO A 62 3.86 -22.83 -13.64
N LEU A 63 4.62 -23.08 -12.57
CA LEU A 63 4.15 -23.75 -11.35
C LEU A 63 4.75 -23.08 -10.11
N ILE A 64 3.93 -22.89 -9.07
CA ILE A 64 4.38 -22.39 -7.77
C ILE A 64 4.27 -23.49 -6.73
N TYR A 65 5.39 -23.79 -6.08
CA TYR A 65 5.42 -24.58 -4.86
C TYR A 65 5.21 -23.67 -3.66
N LEU A 66 4.07 -23.78 -2.99
CA LEU A 66 3.70 -22.96 -1.84
C LEU A 66 3.78 -23.78 -0.56
N ASP A 67 4.41 -23.24 0.49
CA ASP A 67 4.40 -23.85 1.81
C ASP A 67 2.97 -23.98 2.35
N LYS A 68 2.55 -25.23 2.62
CA LYS A 68 1.26 -25.58 3.20
C LYS A 68 0.91 -24.79 4.46
N ARG A 69 1.91 -24.39 5.25
CA ARG A 69 1.71 -23.68 6.53
C ARG A 69 1.30 -22.22 6.35
N ILE A 70 1.63 -21.61 5.21
CA ILE A 70 1.33 -20.19 4.92
C ILE A 70 0.30 -20.03 3.80
N ALA A 71 -0.11 -21.13 3.17
CA ALA A 71 -1.02 -21.13 2.02
C ALA A 71 -2.36 -20.46 2.31
N GLY A 72 -2.76 -20.38 3.58
CA GLY A 72 -4.05 -19.82 3.98
C GLY A 72 -5.18 -20.59 3.31
N GLU A 73 -5.93 -19.91 2.45
CA GLU A 73 -7.00 -20.52 1.67
C GLU A 73 -6.59 -20.89 0.24
N ILE A 74 -5.33 -20.75 -0.17
CA ILE A 74 -4.92 -21.20 -1.50
C ILE A 74 -4.86 -22.74 -1.51
N GLY A 75 -5.65 -23.36 -2.39
CA GLY A 75 -5.74 -24.81 -2.57
C GLY A 75 -4.67 -25.39 -3.49
N ASP A 76 -4.49 -26.72 -3.39
CA ASP A 76 -3.63 -27.45 -4.32
C ASP A 76 -4.26 -27.48 -5.73
N GLY A 77 -3.46 -27.22 -6.76
CA GLY A 77 -3.91 -27.12 -8.15
C GLY A 77 -4.61 -25.80 -8.52
N GLU A 78 -4.84 -24.91 -7.56
CA GLU A 78 -5.46 -23.61 -7.77
C GLU A 78 -4.57 -22.71 -8.65
N GLU A 79 -5.19 -21.93 -9.54
CA GLU A 79 -4.46 -20.95 -10.34
C GLU A 79 -4.30 -19.66 -9.55
N VAL A 80 -3.06 -19.19 -9.45
CA VAL A 80 -2.72 -17.96 -8.74
C VAL A 80 -1.89 -17.08 -9.64
N THR A 81 -2.02 -15.77 -9.45
CA THR A 81 -1.10 -14.81 -10.02
C THR A 81 -0.15 -14.35 -8.93
N ALA A 82 1.15 -14.52 -9.18
CA ALA A 82 2.22 -14.03 -8.33
C ALA A 82 2.65 -12.64 -8.77
N LEU A 83 2.62 -11.69 -7.84
CA LEU A 83 3.14 -10.34 -8.00
C LEU A 83 4.51 -10.29 -7.33
N ILE A 84 5.58 -10.37 -8.12
CA ILE A 84 6.96 -10.45 -7.62
C ILE A 84 7.44 -9.05 -7.26
N SER A 85 7.73 -8.81 -5.99
CA SER A 85 8.06 -7.51 -5.41
C SER A 85 9.33 -7.55 -4.56
N SER A 86 9.77 -6.35 -4.17
CA SER A 86 10.74 -6.15 -3.11
C SER A 86 10.17 -6.52 -1.74
N ALA A 87 11.03 -6.52 -0.72
CA ALA A 87 10.67 -6.87 0.64
C ALA A 87 9.54 -5.98 1.20
N PRO A 88 8.60 -6.55 1.98
CA PRO A 88 7.63 -5.73 2.69
C PRO A 88 8.36 -4.89 3.76
N PRO A 89 7.76 -3.77 4.19
CA PRO A 89 8.37 -2.93 5.21
C PRO A 89 8.61 -3.69 6.52
N ARG A 90 9.56 -3.21 7.31
CA ARG A 90 9.89 -3.78 8.61
C ARG A 90 8.85 -3.36 9.64
N ALA A 91 8.45 -4.30 10.50
CA ALA A 91 7.48 -4.04 11.56
C ALA A 91 8.14 -3.38 12.78
N ASP A 92 7.72 -2.18 13.15
CA ASP A 92 8.14 -1.53 14.40
C ASP A 92 7.41 -2.14 15.60
N VAL A 93 6.09 -2.33 15.47
CA VAL A 93 5.22 -2.86 16.52
C VAL A 93 4.21 -3.83 15.92
N VAL A 94 3.95 -4.95 16.60
CA VAL A 94 2.94 -5.94 16.24
C VAL A 94 2.00 -6.17 17.43
N PHE A 95 0.70 -6.11 17.18
CA PHE A 95 -0.34 -6.34 18.17
C PHE A 95 -0.93 -7.74 18.01
N LEU A 96 -0.85 -8.52 19.09
CA LEU A 96 -1.25 -9.91 19.15
C LEU A 96 -2.46 -10.08 20.06
N ALA A 97 -3.59 -10.49 19.50
CA ALA A 97 -4.75 -10.85 20.29
C ALA A 97 -4.60 -12.26 20.86
N VAL A 98 -5.00 -12.42 22.13
CA VAL A 98 -5.09 -13.71 22.80
C VAL A 98 -6.37 -13.74 23.65
N PRO A 99 -7.15 -14.85 23.68
CA PRO A 99 -8.33 -14.96 24.53
C PRO A 99 -8.02 -14.74 26.01
N ASP A 100 -8.98 -14.17 26.75
CA ASP A 100 -8.87 -13.93 28.20
C ASP A 100 -8.57 -15.20 28.99
N THR A 101 -9.06 -16.35 28.52
CA THR A 101 -8.84 -17.68 29.11
C THR A 101 -7.39 -18.13 29.13
N VAL A 102 -6.52 -17.57 28.27
CA VAL A 102 -5.09 -17.91 28.25
C VAL A 102 -4.37 -17.22 29.42
N THR A 103 -3.58 -17.96 30.19
CA THR A 103 -3.04 -17.50 31.48
C THR A 103 -1.87 -16.51 31.41
N ILE A 104 -1.62 -15.88 30.27
CA ILE A 104 -0.57 -14.85 30.13
C ILE A 104 -1.15 -13.44 30.33
N PRO A 105 -0.42 -12.52 31.01
CA PRO A 105 -0.78 -11.11 31.06
C PRO A 105 -0.68 -10.45 29.67
N GLY A 106 -1.47 -9.40 29.46
CA GLY A 106 -1.26 -8.48 28.33
C GLY A 106 -0.03 -7.59 28.53
N GLY A 107 0.35 -6.84 27.50
CA GLY A 107 1.49 -5.91 27.53
C GLY A 107 2.63 -6.32 26.60
N ASP A 108 3.84 -5.85 26.89
CA ASP A 108 5.03 -6.13 26.07
C ASP A 108 5.54 -7.56 26.28
N TRP A 109 5.64 -8.30 25.17
CA TRP A 109 6.14 -9.68 25.11
C TRP A 109 7.27 -9.84 24.08
N SER A 110 7.93 -8.75 23.73
CA SER A 110 8.91 -8.71 22.67
C SER A 110 10.05 -9.70 22.84
N SER A 111 10.55 -9.89 24.06
CA SER A 111 11.66 -10.81 24.35
C SER A 111 11.32 -12.28 24.08
N ILE A 112 10.05 -12.66 24.23
CA ILE A 112 9.59 -14.05 24.08
C ILE A 112 9.09 -14.30 22.66
N VAL A 113 8.25 -13.41 22.13
CA VAL A 113 7.62 -13.64 20.83
C VAL A 113 8.62 -13.48 19.69
N ARG A 114 9.57 -12.56 19.81
CA ARG A 114 10.56 -12.31 18.75
C ARG A 114 11.40 -13.55 18.49
N GLU A 115 11.79 -14.27 19.54
CA GLU A 115 12.57 -15.49 19.43
C GLU A 115 11.80 -16.55 18.62
N GLY A 116 12.39 -17.03 17.53
CA GLY A 116 11.74 -17.97 16.61
C GLY A 116 10.75 -17.36 15.60
N ASN A 117 10.51 -16.04 15.63
CA ASN A 117 9.65 -15.35 14.66
C ASN A 117 10.39 -14.28 13.83
N ILE A 118 11.67 -14.00 14.11
CA ILE A 118 12.50 -13.11 13.26
C ILE A 118 12.49 -13.59 11.81
N GLY A 119 12.36 -12.64 10.88
CA GLY A 119 12.37 -12.89 9.44
C GLY A 119 11.03 -13.35 8.88
N LYS A 120 10.07 -13.75 9.73
CA LYS A 120 8.73 -14.11 9.26
C LYS A 120 8.00 -12.89 8.70
N ILE A 121 7.34 -13.10 7.58
CA ILE A 121 6.38 -12.15 7.03
C ILE A 121 5.05 -12.39 7.73
N ILE A 122 4.46 -11.31 8.20
CA ILE A 122 3.15 -11.34 8.84
C ILE A 122 2.15 -10.54 8.02
N ASP A 123 0.93 -11.06 7.99
CA ASP A 123 -0.21 -10.47 7.30
C ASP A 123 -1.45 -10.54 8.20
N TYR A 124 -2.55 -9.89 7.82
CA TYR A 124 -3.81 -9.97 8.54
C TYR A 124 -4.26 -11.43 8.74
N GLY A 125 -4.69 -11.78 9.95
CA GLY A 125 -5.19 -13.12 10.27
C GLY A 125 -4.11 -14.20 10.32
N THR A 126 -2.83 -13.82 10.17
CA THR A 126 -1.72 -14.72 10.45
C THR A 126 -1.67 -15.01 11.94
N SER A 127 -1.59 -16.29 12.30
CA SER A 127 -1.34 -16.69 13.68
C SER A 127 0.14 -16.75 13.97
N LEU A 128 0.56 -16.27 15.14
CA LEU A 128 1.89 -16.50 15.67
C LEU A 128 1.82 -17.40 16.89
N SER A 129 2.68 -18.41 16.89
CA SER A 129 2.88 -19.28 18.05
C SER A 129 4.22 -18.97 18.70
N PHE A 130 4.23 -18.93 20.02
CA PHE A 130 5.45 -18.74 20.82
C PHE A 130 5.38 -19.59 22.09
N ILE A 131 6.56 -19.95 22.59
CA ILE A 131 6.70 -20.77 23.78
C ILE A 131 6.74 -19.83 24.98
N VAL A 132 5.85 -20.05 25.95
CA VAL A 132 5.86 -19.32 27.22
C VAL A 132 6.73 -20.10 28.20
N PRO A 133 7.90 -19.58 28.59
CA PRO A 133 8.70 -20.21 29.63
C PRO A 133 7.97 -20.10 30.97
N SER A 134 7.94 -21.20 31.72
CA SER A 134 7.29 -21.25 33.03
C SER A 134 8.21 -21.97 34.00
N THR A 135 8.37 -21.41 35.20
CA THR A 135 9.12 -22.04 36.30
C THR A 135 8.24 -22.90 37.19
N LEU A 136 6.91 -22.78 37.06
CA LEU A 136 5.92 -23.47 37.90
C LEU A 136 5.18 -24.61 37.16
N ARG A 137 5.36 -24.70 35.85
CA ARG A 137 4.71 -25.67 34.94
C ARG A 137 5.63 -25.92 33.75
N GLU A 138 5.40 -27.01 33.02
CA GLU A 138 6.08 -27.23 31.75
C GLU A 138 5.83 -26.05 30.79
N PRO A 139 6.83 -25.66 29.96
CA PRO A 139 6.65 -24.65 28.93
C PRO A 139 5.47 -25.02 28.03
N TYR A 140 4.66 -24.03 27.69
CA TYR A 140 3.47 -24.26 26.86
C TYR A 140 3.45 -23.31 25.68
N ILE A 141 2.80 -23.72 24.60
CA ILE A 141 2.68 -22.94 23.38
C ILE A 141 1.42 -22.09 23.48
N VAL A 142 1.56 -20.79 23.26
CA VAL A 142 0.43 -19.89 23.04
C VAL A 142 0.33 -19.60 21.56
N GLN A 143 -0.85 -19.81 21.00
CA GLN A 143 -1.21 -19.32 19.68
C GLN A 143 -1.94 -17.99 19.82
N SER A 144 -1.45 -16.99 19.11
CA SER A 144 -1.99 -15.64 19.06
C SER A 144 -2.40 -15.27 17.64
N GLN A 145 -3.26 -14.27 17.50
CA GLN A 145 -3.68 -13.73 16.21
C GLN A 145 -3.18 -12.31 16.02
N ILE A 146 -2.64 -12.03 14.84
CA ILE A 146 -2.21 -10.67 14.50
C ILE A 146 -3.44 -9.83 14.18
N ILE A 147 -3.65 -8.78 14.97
CA ILE A 147 -4.77 -7.84 14.80
C ILE A 147 -4.31 -6.49 14.24
N GLY A 148 -3.00 -6.24 14.21
CA GLY A 148 -2.43 -5.06 13.58
C GLY A 148 -0.92 -4.98 13.72
N SER A 149 -0.32 -4.07 12.97
CA SER A 149 1.08 -3.69 13.10
C SER A 149 1.29 -2.24 12.69
N LEU A 150 2.46 -1.70 13.03
CA LEU A 150 2.97 -0.43 12.52
C LEU A 150 4.28 -0.72 11.76
N PRO A 151 4.36 -0.40 10.45
CA PRO A 151 3.25 -0.05 9.55
C PRO A 151 2.26 -1.21 9.39
N PHE A 152 1.12 -0.96 8.72
CA PHE A 152 0.09 -1.98 8.52
C PHE A 152 0.61 -3.20 7.72
N PRO A 153 0.12 -4.43 7.99
CA PRO A 153 0.53 -5.62 7.26
C PRO A 153 0.22 -5.54 5.74
N PRO A 154 1.00 -6.20 4.87
CA PRO A 154 2.05 -7.16 5.21
C PRO A 154 3.37 -6.50 5.62
N VAL A 155 4.02 -7.04 6.66
CA VAL A 155 5.30 -6.55 7.18
C VAL A 155 6.24 -7.70 7.53
N LYS A 156 7.55 -7.44 7.56
CA LYS A 156 8.57 -8.40 7.99
C LYS A 156 8.99 -8.15 9.45
N ILE A 157 8.96 -9.19 10.26
CA ILE A 157 9.48 -9.15 11.63
C ILE A 157 11.01 -9.06 11.58
N HIS A 158 11.59 -8.14 12.35
CA HIS A 158 13.03 -7.98 12.50
C HIS A 158 13.42 -7.88 13.98
N GLU A 159 14.72 -7.75 14.24
CA GLU A 159 15.29 -7.73 15.61
C GLU A 159 14.74 -6.60 16.49
N GLY A 160 14.34 -5.48 15.89
CA GLY A 160 13.80 -4.31 16.58
C GLY A 160 12.29 -4.36 16.81
N THR A 161 11.58 -5.32 16.20
CA THR A 161 10.12 -5.40 16.29
C THR A 161 9.66 -5.60 17.73
N LYS A 162 8.74 -4.76 18.18
CA LYS A 162 8.06 -4.89 19.48
C LYS A 162 6.77 -5.69 19.33
N PHE A 163 6.46 -6.50 20.33
CA PHE A 163 5.24 -7.31 20.37
C PHE A 163 4.41 -6.98 21.59
N THR A 164 3.14 -6.64 21.36
CA THR A 164 2.20 -6.31 22.44
C THR A 164 1.04 -7.31 22.43
N ILE A 165 0.83 -7.99 23.55
CA ILE A 165 -0.30 -8.88 23.75
C ILE A 165 -1.51 -8.07 24.23
N VAL A 166 -2.61 -8.23 23.50
CA VAL A 166 -3.92 -7.64 23.79
C VAL A 166 -4.88 -8.75 24.18
N LYS A 167 -5.36 -8.69 25.41
CA LYS A 167 -6.30 -9.65 25.98
C LYS A 167 -7.72 -9.33 25.51
N LYS A 168 -8.44 -10.34 25.05
CA LYS A 168 -9.76 -10.21 24.43
C LYS A 168 -10.72 -11.26 24.94
N LYS A 169 -11.98 -10.87 25.13
CA LYS A 169 -13.08 -11.83 25.35
C LYS A 169 -13.21 -12.74 24.13
N GLN A 170 -13.67 -13.97 24.34
CA GLN A 170 -13.75 -14.97 23.27
C GLN A 170 -14.57 -14.50 22.05
N ALA A 171 -15.67 -13.78 22.28
CA ALA A 171 -16.49 -13.22 21.20
C ALA A 171 -15.72 -12.19 20.38
N GLU A 172 -15.09 -11.20 21.03
CA GLU A 172 -14.26 -10.17 20.39
C GLU A 172 -13.07 -10.79 19.64
N PHE A 173 -12.42 -11.78 20.23
CA PHE A 173 -11.31 -12.50 19.60
C PHE A 173 -11.75 -13.19 18.30
N THR A 174 -12.94 -13.78 18.29
CA THR A 174 -13.51 -14.44 17.10
C THR A 174 -13.87 -13.43 16.01
N GLU A 175 -14.43 -12.27 16.40
CA GLU A 175 -14.75 -11.18 15.48
C GLU A 175 -13.49 -10.60 14.82
N LEU A 176 -12.43 -10.37 15.61
CA LEU A 176 -11.14 -9.89 15.10
C LEU A 176 -10.52 -10.83 14.06
N ILE A 177 -10.66 -12.15 14.25
CA ILE A 177 -10.20 -13.14 13.27
C ILE A 177 -10.98 -12.97 11.96
N TYR A 178 -12.31 -12.84 12.04
CA TYR A 178 -13.17 -12.68 10.87
C TYR A 178 -12.89 -11.38 10.11
N GLU A 179 -12.72 -10.26 10.81
CA GLU A 179 -12.32 -8.97 10.20
C GLU A 179 -10.98 -9.05 9.48
N ALA A 180 -10.02 -9.76 10.06
CA ALA A 180 -8.69 -9.92 9.46
C ALA A 180 -8.75 -10.74 8.17
N TYR A 181 -9.60 -11.78 8.11
CA TYR A 181 -9.87 -12.51 6.87
C TYR A 181 -10.49 -11.61 5.80
N LYS A 182 -11.52 -10.82 6.16
CA LYS A 182 -12.15 -9.86 5.23
C LYS A 182 -11.17 -8.88 4.63
N LYS A 183 -10.24 -8.33 5.42
CA LYS A 183 -9.20 -7.41 4.91
C LYS A 183 -8.30 -8.06 3.85
N ARG A 184 -7.98 -9.35 3.98
CA ARG A 184 -7.19 -10.08 2.96
C ARG A 184 -7.98 -10.33 1.70
N GLU A 185 -9.27 -10.65 1.84
CA GLU A 185 -10.19 -10.82 0.73
C GLU A 185 -10.37 -9.51 -0.05
N GLU A 186 -10.66 -8.41 0.65
CA GLU A 186 -10.79 -7.07 0.05
C GLU A 186 -9.53 -6.66 -0.70
N ARG A 187 -8.34 -6.85 -0.09
CA ARG A 187 -7.07 -6.57 -0.78
C ARG A 187 -6.92 -7.40 -2.05
N ALA A 188 -7.26 -8.68 -2.00
CA ALA A 188 -7.15 -9.57 -3.16
C ALA A 188 -8.15 -9.19 -4.27
N LEU A 189 -9.37 -8.78 -3.92
CA LEU A 189 -10.36 -8.25 -4.86
C LEU A 189 -9.89 -6.95 -5.51
N ILE A 190 -9.36 -6.01 -4.72
CA ILE A 190 -8.80 -4.75 -5.22
C ILE A 190 -7.63 -5.02 -6.16
N LEU A 191 -6.73 -5.95 -5.82
CA LEU A 191 -5.60 -6.31 -6.68
C LEU A 191 -6.04 -6.97 -7.98
N LYS A 192 -6.98 -7.91 -7.91
CA LYS A 192 -7.58 -8.53 -9.09
C LYS A 192 -8.17 -7.46 -10.01
N GLU A 193 -8.99 -6.58 -9.46
CA GLU A 193 -9.61 -5.47 -10.20
C GLU A 193 -8.53 -4.60 -10.87
N ARG A 194 -7.47 -4.22 -10.14
CA ARG A 194 -6.37 -3.39 -10.67
C ARG A 194 -5.64 -4.06 -11.83
N ILE A 195 -5.46 -5.37 -11.77
CA ILE A 195 -4.72 -6.16 -12.78
C ILE A 195 -5.59 -6.44 -13.99
N GLU A 196 -6.84 -6.88 -13.80
CA GLU A 196 -7.79 -7.14 -14.89
C GLU A 196 -8.08 -5.87 -15.70
N ASN A 197 -8.15 -4.72 -15.02
CA ASN A 197 -8.28 -3.42 -15.66
C ASN A 197 -6.92 -2.82 -16.08
N GLY A 198 -5.80 -3.49 -15.88
CA GLY A 198 -4.50 -3.11 -16.44
C GLY A 198 -3.88 -1.83 -15.89
N TYR A 199 -4.39 -1.23 -14.80
CA TYR A 199 -3.82 0.00 -14.22
C TYR A 199 -2.91 -0.24 -13.01
N TYR A 200 -2.76 -1.49 -12.58
CA TYR A 200 -1.80 -1.85 -11.53
C TYR A 200 -0.35 -1.48 -11.88
N GLU A 201 0.06 -1.73 -13.12
CA GLU A 201 1.41 -1.45 -13.62
C GLU A 201 1.72 0.05 -13.54
N ALA A 202 0.81 0.90 -14.02
CA ALA A 202 0.93 2.35 -13.92
C ALA A 202 1.04 2.85 -12.47
N LEU A 203 0.27 2.29 -11.53
CA LEU A 203 0.39 2.66 -10.11
C LEU A 203 1.77 2.30 -9.52
N MET A 204 2.33 1.17 -9.94
CA MET A 204 3.65 0.75 -9.50
C MET A 204 4.77 1.58 -10.13
N GLU A 205 4.62 1.97 -11.39
CA GLU A 205 5.56 2.85 -12.06
C GLU A 205 5.53 4.27 -11.48
N LEU A 206 4.35 4.78 -11.14
CA LEU A 206 4.20 6.02 -10.39
C LEU A 206 4.98 5.97 -9.07
N LYS A 207 4.80 4.90 -8.28
CA LYS A 207 5.51 4.71 -7.01
C LYS A 207 7.04 4.68 -7.17
N ASN A 208 7.53 4.24 -8.34
CA ASN A 208 8.96 4.17 -8.64
C ASN A 208 9.47 5.37 -9.44
N ASN A 209 8.69 6.47 -9.53
CA ASN A 209 9.04 7.68 -10.27
C ASN A 209 9.39 7.43 -11.76
N LYS A 210 8.68 6.49 -12.39
CA LYS A 210 8.91 6.12 -13.80
C LYS A 210 7.94 6.76 -14.79
N LEU A 211 6.87 7.39 -14.29
CA LEU A 211 5.91 8.09 -15.13
C LEU A 211 6.32 9.56 -15.26
N ASP A 212 6.10 10.11 -16.45
CA ASP A 212 6.14 11.56 -16.63
C ASP A 212 5.03 12.21 -15.80
N SER A 213 5.24 13.46 -15.41
CA SER A 213 4.29 14.20 -14.59
C SER A 213 4.18 15.64 -15.04
N LEU A 214 2.98 16.20 -14.91
CA LEU A 214 2.72 17.62 -15.07
C LEU A 214 1.74 18.05 -13.99
N GLY A 215 2.00 19.19 -13.35
CA GLY A 215 1.13 19.68 -12.30
C GLY A 215 0.73 21.13 -12.49
N ARG A 216 -0.41 21.49 -11.89
CA ARG A 216 -0.89 22.87 -11.82
C ARG A 216 -1.61 23.13 -10.50
N SER A 217 -1.46 24.35 -10.00
CA SER A 217 -2.18 24.80 -8.82
C SER A 217 -3.44 25.58 -9.21
N ILE A 218 -4.50 25.42 -8.43
CA ILE A 218 -5.74 26.20 -8.53
C ILE A 218 -6.10 26.75 -7.14
N GLU A 219 -6.24 28.07 -7.04
CA GLU A 219 -6.82 28.72 -5.87
C GLU A 219 -8.35 28.68 -5.95
N PHE A 220 -9.04 28.54 -4.81
CA PHE A 220 -10.50 28.58 -4.75
C PHE A 220 -11.02 29.30 -3.50
N HIS A 221 -12.23 29.84 -3.60
CA HIS A 221 -12.91 30.57 -2.52
C HIS A 221 -14.14 29.82 -2.00
N ALA A 222 -13.91 28.60 -1.50
CA ALA A 222 -14.93 27.76 -0.87
C ALA A 222 -14.36 27.06 0.37
N LYS A 223 -15.22 26.42 1.18
CA LYS A 223 -14.74 25.58 2.29
C LYS A 223 -13.98 24.37 1.73
N PRO A 224 -12.72 24.10 2.13
CA PRO A 224 -11.92 23.00 1.56
C PRO A 224 -12.58 21.62 1.64
N LYS A 225 -13.27 21.33 2.75
CA LYS A 225 -14.04 20.08 2.93
C LYS A 225 -15.20 19.94 1.93
N VAL A 226 -15.80 21.06 1.52
CA VAL A 226 -16.85 21.07 0.49
C VAL A 226 -16.22 20.86 -0.88
N ALA A 227 -15.13 21.56 -1.20
CA ALA A 227 -14.36 21.36 -2.43
C ALA A 227 -13.92 19.90 -2.59
N PHE A 228 -13.38 19.28 -1.54
CA PHE A 228 -13.01 17.86 -1.52
C PHE A 228 -14.17 16.92 -1.91
N LYS A 229 -15.36 17.14 -1.33
CA LYS A 229 -16.56 16.35 -1.65
C LYS A 229 -17.01 16.57 -3.09
N VAL A 230 -17.01 17.82 -3.56
CA VAL A 230 -17.39 18.17 -4.93
C VAL A 230 -16.44 17.49 -5.92
N LEU A 231 -15.13 17.57 -5.70
CA LEU A 231 -14.13 16.92 -6.56
C LEU A 231 -14.28 15.41 -6.59
N LYS A 232 -14.52 14.78 -5.42
CA LYS A 232 -14.78 13.34 -5.35
C LYS A 232 -15.99 12.94 -6.21
N THR A 233 -17.07 13.73 -6.18
CA THR A 233 -18.25 13.48 -7.02
C THR A 233 -17.98 13.79 -8.49
N LEU A 234 -17.25 14.86 -8.79
CA LEU A 234 -16.93 15.29 -10.16
C LEU A 234 -16.13 14.24 -10.95
N PHE A 235 -15.29 13.47 -10.24
CA PHE A 235 -14.47 12.40 -10.79
C PHE A 235 -14.99 11.01 -10.41
N ASP A 236 -16.29 10.86 -10.09
CA ASP A 236 -16.89 9.56 -9.73
C ASP A 236 -16.81 8.50 -10.85
N SER A 237 -16.82 8.96 -12.10
CA SER A 237 -16.62 8.16 -13.31
C SER A 237 -15.20 7.62 -13.43
N TYR A 238 -14.24 8.20 -12.71
CA TYR A 238 -12.87 7.70 -12.66
C TYR A 238 -12.76 6.68 -11.53
N LYS A 239 -11.82 5.74 -11.67
CA LYS A 239 -11.56 4.80 -10.59
C LYS A 239 -10.71 5.46 -9.51
N THR A 240 -11.29 5.72 -8.34
CA THR A 240 -10.54 6.16 -7.16
C THR A 240 -9.59 5.05 -6.69
N VAL A 241 -8.30 5.38 -6.58
CA VAL A 241 -7.24 4.46 -6.15
C VAL A 241 -6.64 4.84 -4.80
N ASN A 242 -6.76 6.12 -4.40
CA ASN A 242 -6.44 6.61 -3.07
C ASN A 242 -7.42 7.71 -2.65
N GLU A 243 -7.85 7.67 -1.40
CA GLU A 243 -8.62 8.72 -0.75
C GLU A 243 -8.14 8.82 0.69
N GLN A 244 -7.59 9.98 1.06
CA GLN A 244 -7.06 10.18 2.40
C GLN A 244 -7.38 11.60 2.88
N ILE A 245 -7.92 11.70 4.09
CA ILE A 245 -8.02 12.96 4.82
C ILE A 245 -6.94 12.92 5.90
N VAL A 246 -5.94 13.78 5.76
CA VAL A 246 -4.80 13.86 6.68
C VAL A 246 -5.12 14.78 7.86
N MET A 247 -5.85 15.87 7.59
CA MET A 247 -6.24 16.85 8.60
C MET A 247 -7.63 17.41 8.28
N ASP A 248 -8.51 17.42 9.28
CA ASP A 248 -9.86 17.99 9.19
C ASP A 248 -10.21 18.63 10.54
N THR A 249 -9.72 19.85 10.74
CA THR A 249 -10.01 20.67 11.92
C THR A 249 -10.90 21.85 11.55
N SER A 250 -11.34 22.62 12.53
CA SER A 250 -12.12 23.85 12.28
C SER A 250 -11.37 24.88 11.45
N GLU A 251 -10.05 24.91 11.54
CA GLU A 251 -9.19 25.93 10.94
C GLU A 251 -8.44 25.44 9.71
N ASN A 252 -8.06 24.16 9.67
CA ASN A 252 -7.18 23.60 8.63
C ASN A 252 -7.74 22.30 8.04
N PHE A 253 -7.59 22.16 6.72
CA PHE A 253 -7.96 20.96 5.98
C PHE A 253 -6.84 20.53 5.02
N ILE A 254 -6.53 19.22 5.02
CA ILE A 254 -5.62 18.58 4.08
C ILE A 254 -6.22 17.25 3.65
N GLY A 255 -6.48 17.10 2.35
CA GLY A 255 -7.01 15.88 1.75
C GLY A 255 -6.32 15.53 0.44
N ASN A 256 -6.27 14.25 0.12
CA ASN A 256 -5.73 13.69 -1.12
C ASN A 256 -6.78 12.80 -1.79
N LEU A 257 -6.98 13.01 -3.09
CA LEU A 257 -7.76 12.14 -3.96
C LEU A 257 -6.88 11.73 -5.13
N MET A 258 -6.80 10.43 -5.41
CA MET A 258 -6.07 9.91 -6.56
C MET A 258 -7.00 9.01 -7.38
N PHE A 259 -7.01 9.25 -8.68
CA PHE A 259 -7.90 8.61 -9.63
C PHE A 259 -7.13 8.03 -10.81
N VAL A 260 -7.66 6.97 -11.39
CA VAL A 260 -7.26 6.45 -12.70
C VAL A 260 -8.41 6.70 -13.66
N SER A 261 -8.14 7.38 -14.79
CA SER A 261 -9.20 7.81 -15.71
C SER A 261 -9.62 6.76 -16.76
N GLN A 262 -8.73 5.81 -17.14
CA GLN A 262 -8.87 4.70 -18.14
C GLN A 262 -9.45 5.05 -19.55
N ILE A 263 -9.08 4.39 -20.68
CA ILE A 263 -9.05 2.94 -21.02
C ILE A 263 -7.90 2.60 -22.02
N GLY A 264 -7.20 1.48 -21.80
CA GLY A 264 -6.22 0.86 -22.72
C GLY A 264 -4.77 0.98 -22.25
N LYS A 265 -3.90 -0.02 -22.50
CA LYS A 265 -2.49 -0.02 -22.02
C LYS A 265 -1.68 1.24 -22.39
N LYS A 266 -2.12 2.01 -23.39
CA LYS A 266 -1.43 3.20 -23.90
C LYS A 266 -2.00 4.55 -23.41
N ASP A 267 -3.18 4.57 -22.77
CA ASP A 267 -3.88 5.81 -22.42
C ASP A 267 -4.13 5.94 -20.91
N ILE A 268 -3.39 5.17 -20.09
CA ILE A 268 -3.53 5.23 -18.64
C ILE A 268 -2.90 6.52 -18.12
N SER A 269 -3.74 7.39 -17.57
CA SER A 269 -3.32 8.56 -16.81
C SER A 269 -3.83 8.47 -15.37
N ILE A 270 -2.96 8.86 -14.44
CA ILE A 270 -3.28 8.95 -13.01
C ILE A 270 -3.42 10.42 -12.67
N VAL A 271 -4.52 10.80 -12.04
CA VAL A 271 -4.78 12.18 -11.60
C VAL A 271 -4.76 12.21 -10.08
N GLU A 272 -3.88 13.02 -9.51
CA GLU A 272 -3.81 13.27 -8.07
C GLU A 272 -4.22 14.71 -7.78
N LEU A 273 -5.13 14.87 -6.82
CA LEU A 273 -5.61 16.14 -6.33
C LEU A 273 -5.26 16.25 -4.85
N ILE A 274 -4.47 17.24 -4.49
CA ILE A 274 -4.16 17.59 -3.10
C ILE A 274 -4.90 18.88 -2.76
N ILE A 275 -5.88 18.78 -1.87
CA ILE A 275 -6.70 19.90 -1.43
C ILE A 275 -6.16 20.37 -0.09
N THR A 276 -5.72 21.63 -0.03
CA THR A 276 -5.29 22.30 1.20
C THR A 276 -6.07 23.59 1.39
N GLY A 277 -6.26 24.04 2.63
CA GLY A 277 -6.84 25.35 2.87
C GLY A 277 -7.36 25.57 4.28
N LYS A 278 -7.88 26.78 4.49
CA LYS A 278 -8.40 27.28 5.76
C LYS A 278 -9.77 27.91 5.56
N GLU A 279 -10.67 27.65 6.51
CA GLU A 279 -12.02 28.25 6.59
C GLU A 279 -12.84 28.30 5.28
N LYS A 280 -12.58 29.30 4.42
CA LYS A 280 -13.34 29.65 3.20
C LYS A 280 -12.47 29.78 1.94
N SER A 281 -11.19 29.42 1.99
CA SER A 281 -10.33 29.42 0.80
C SER A 281 -9.30 28.31 0.88
N GLY A 282 -8.74 27.96 -0.27
CA GLY A 282 -7.71 26.95 -0.33
C GLY A 282 -7.04 26.86 -1.69
N ASN A 283 -6.21 25.83 -1.81
CA ASN A 283 -5.48 25.50 -3.00
C ASN A 283 -5.73 24.03 -3.37
N ILE A 284 -5.85 23.75 -4.66
CA ILE A 284 -5.85 22.41 -5.23
C ILE A 284 -4.57 22.28 -6.04
N ALA A 285 -3.63 21.47 -5.57
CA ALA A 285 -2.52 21.02 -6.39
C ALA A 285 -2.98 19.79 -7.19
N ILE A 286 -2.95 19.93 -8.51
CA ILE A 286 -3.33 18.90 -9.47
C ILE A 286 -2.06 18.34 -10.06
N TRP A 287 -1.91 17.03 -10.04
CA TRP A 287 -0.87 16.30 -10.75
C TRP A 287 -1.50 15.30 -11.70
N VAL A 288 -0.99 15.24 -12.92
CA VAL A 288 -1.33 14.20 -13.88
C VAL A 288 -0.06 13.45 -14.23
N TYR A 289 -0.12 12.13 -14.11
CA TYR A 289 0.96 11.21 -14.42
C TYR A 289 0.59 10.30 -15.59
N GLY A 290 1.55 9.95 -16.43
CA GLY A 290 1.33 9.10 -17.60
C GLY A 290 2.63 8.72 -18.31
N TYR A 291 2.49 7.98 -19.41
CA TYR A 291 3.62 7.51 -20.23
C TYR A 291 4.01 8.49 -21.34
N GLU A 292 3.09 9.36 -21.75
CA GLU A 292 3.28 10.29 -22.87
C GLU A 292 2.93 11.72 -22.43
N VAL A 293 3.88 12.64 -22.55
CA VAL A 293 3.74 14.04 -22.14
C VAL A 293 2.55 14.73 -22.81
N ASP A 294 2.31 14.47 -24.11
CA ASP A 294 1.18 15.06 -24.84
C ASP A 294 -0.17 14.64 -24.26
N GLN A 295 -0.30 13.37 -23.85
CA GLN A 295 -1.51 12.86 -23.21
C GLN A 295 -1.72 13.47 -21.82
N ILE A 296 -0.64 13.60 -21.04
CA ILE A 296 -0.67 14.24 -19.71
C ILE A 296 -1.13 15.70 -19.86
N HIS A 297 -0.57 16.42 -20.84
CA HIS A 297 -0.91 17.80 -21.12
C HIS A 297 -2.37 17.94 -21.55
N GLU A 298 -2.85 17.09 -22.47
CA GLU A 298 -4.24 17.06 -22.89
C GLU A 298 -5.18 16.77 -21.71
N ARG A 299 -4.85 15.76 -20.88
CA ARG A 299 -5.65 15.40 -19.72
C ARG A 299 -5.73 16.55 -18.71
N LEU A 300 -4.61 17.17 -18.38
CA LEU A 300 -4.58 18.27 -17.41
C LEU A 300 -5.38 19.48 -17.93
N TYR A 301 -5.09 19.95 -19.15
CA TYR A 301 -5.59 21.24 -19.64
C TYR A 301 -6.93 21.17 -20.35
N LYS A 302 -7.25 20.06 -21.02
CA LYS A 302 -8.52 19.94 -21.74
C LYS A 302 -9.61 19.22 -20.94
N GLU A 303 -9.25 18.48 -19.89
CA GLU A 303 -10.22 17.71 -19.13
C GLU A 303 -10.28 18.07 -17.64
N VAL A 304 -9.17 17.92 -16.90
CA VAL A 304 -9.18 18.05 -15.43
C VAL A 304 -9.43 19.49 -15.00
N ILE A 305 -8.63 20.45 -15.47
CA ILE A 305 -8.77 21.86 -15.09
C ILE A 305 -10.15 22.43 -15.48
N PRO A 306 -10.64 22.23 -16.72
CA PRO A 306 -11.98 22.72 -17.09
C PRO A 306 -13.11 22.16 -16.23
N LYS A 307 -13.06 20.86 -15.89
CA LYS A 307 -14.02 20.25 -14.96
C LYS A 307 -14.00 20.96 -13.61
N ILE A 308 -12.82 21.17 -13.03
CA ILE A 308 -12.68 21.84 -11.72
C ILE A 308 -13.17 23.28 -11.78
N ASN A 309 -12.75 24.05 -12.78
CA ASN A 309 -13.15 25.45 -12.99
C ASN A 309 -14.67 25.59 -13.11
N SER A 310 -15.36 24.60 -13.69
CA SER A 310 -16.82 24.60 -13.83
C SER A 310 -17.59 24.23 -12.56
N ALA A 311 -16.94 23.53 -11.62
CA ALA A 311 -17.60 22.91 -10.47
C ALA A 311 -17.35 23.66 -9.14
N ILE A 312 -16.27 24.43 -9.04
CA ILE A 312 -15.89 25.14 -7.81
C ILE A 312 -15.98 26.65 -8.03
N GLU A 313 -16.63 27.33 -7.09
CA GLU A 313 -16.80 28.78 -7.13
C GLU A 313 -15.50 29.53 -6.79
N GLY A 314 -15.27 30.67 -7.45
CA GLY A 314 -14.15 31.56 -7.16
C GLY A 314 -12.79 30.97 -7.50
N VAL A 315 -12.75 30.07 -8.49
CA VAL A 315 -11.52 29.43 -8.94
C VAL A 315 -10.63 30.43 -9.70
N LYS A 316 -9.34 30.46 -9.33
CA LYS A 316 -8.30 31.23 -10.03
C LYS A 316 -7.11 30.31 -10.32
N GLU A 317 -6.73 30.23 -11.59
CA GLU A 317 -5.60 29.40 -11.99
C GLU A 317 -4.29 29.96 -11.43
N GLY A 318 -3.55 29.07 -10.76
CA GLY A 318 -2.22 29.32 -10.25
C GLY A 318 -1.12 28.90 -11.23
N PRO A 319 0.14 29.00 -10.79
CA PRO A 319 1.31 28.66 -11.60
C PRO A 319 1.40 27.15 -11.89
N GLU A 320 2.18 26.82 -12.91
CA GLU A 320 2.61 25.45 -13.19
C GLU A 320 3.41 24.90 -12.00
N LEU A 321 3.12 23.66 -11.63
CA LEU A 321 3.86 22.96 -10.58
C LEU A 321 5.04 22.26 -11.23
N ILE A 322 6.24 22.62 -10.79
CA ILE A 322 7.45 21.87 -11.13
C ILE A 322 7.60 20.79 -10.06
N PRO A 323 7.79 19.50 -10.42
CA PRO A 323 8.06 18.46 -9.43
C PRO A 323 9.25 18.90 -8.58
N MET A 324 9.02 18.98 -7.27
CA MET A 324 10.00 19.54 -6.36
C MET A 324 10.93 18.42 -5.92
N TYR A 325 12.12 18.42 -6.50
CA TYR A 325 13.18 17.53 -6.08
C TYR A 325 14.00 18.15 -4.96
N CYS A 326 14.58 17.29 -4.15
CA CYS A 326 15.50 17.71 -3.12
C CYS A 326 16.66 18.54 -3.70
N ALA A 327 16.86 19.75 -3.17
CA ALA A 327 17.98 20.64 -3.49
C ALA A 327 19.35 20.05 -3.09
N GLY A 328 19.36 18.98 -2.31
CA GLY A 328 20.55 18.19 -2.00
C GLY A 328 21.04 17.27 -3.14
N ASN A 329 20.40 17.33 -4.32
CA ASN A 329 20.72 16.51 -5.50
C ASN A 329 20.60 15.00 -5.30
N CYS A 330 19.92 14.53 -4.25
CA CYS A 330 19.64 13.09 -4.09
C CYS A 330 18.54 12.58 -5.03
N GLY A 331 17.89 13.47 -5.79
CA GLY A 331 16.82 13.12 -6.73
C GLY A 331 15.50 12.73 -6.07
N GLU A 332 15.41 12.80 -4.74
CA GLU A 332 14.19 12.49 -4.00
C GLU A 332 13.12 13.55 -4.29
N LEU A 333 11.92 13.09 -4.65
CA LEU A 333 10.75 13.95 -4.77
C LEU A 333 10.29 14.36 -3.37
N LEU A 334 10.05 15.65 -3.16
CA LEU A 334 9.60 16.19 -1.89
C LEU A 334 8.07 16.15 -1.83
N ASP A 335 7.49 15.39 -0.91
CA ASP A 335 6.05 15.37 -0.66
C ASP A 335 5.65 16.61 0.14
N LEU A 336 4.81 17.48 -0.45
CA LEU A 336 4.26 18.67 0.19
C LEU A 336 3.56 18.40 1.53
N LYS A 337 3.16 17.15 1.82
CA LYS A 337 2.61 16.75 3.12
C LYS A 337 3.61 16.83 4.27
N ASP A 338 4.89 16.71 3.98
CA ASP A 338 5.97 16.78 4.98
C ASP A 338 6.41 18.24 5.23
N MET A 339 5.69 19.19 4.63
CA MET A 339 5.97 20.61 4.75
C MET A 339 5.49 21.11 6.11
N ASN A 340 6.42 21.67 6.88
CA ASN A 340 6.09 22.34 8.12
C ASN A 340 5.41 23.70 7.87
N GLU A 341 4.96 24.33 8.96
CA GLU A 341 4.28 25.63 8.96
C GLU A 341 5.08 26.78 8.30
N ASN A 342 6.40 26.64 8.16
CA ASN A 342 7.26 27.63 7.53
C ASN A 342 7.49 27.38 6.04
N GLY A 343 6.83 26.36 5.47
CA GLY A 343 7.04 25.96 4.09
C GLY A 343 8.33 25.16 3.87
N VAL A 344 8.85 24.47 4.89
CA VAL A 344 10.10 23.72 4.81
C VAL A 344 9.81 22.22 4.88
N ILE A 345 10.40 21.46 3.96
CA ILE A 345 10.37 19.99 3.93
C ILE A 345 11.79 19.47 4.22
N GLU A 346 11.94 18.57 5.19
CA GLU A 346 13.17 17.80 5.33
C GLU A 346 13.14 16.62 4.35
N CYS A 347 14.15 16.50 3.50
CA CYS A 347 14.21 15.40 2.55
C CYS A 347 14.38 14.07 3.31
N PRO A 348 13.47 13.09 3.14
CA PRO A 348 13.56 11.82 3.86
C PRO A 348 14.79 10.99 3.46
N ALA A 349 15.33 11.22 2.26
CA ALA A 349 16.48 10.48 1.75
C ALA A 349 17.83 11.03 2.23
N CYS A 350 17.99 12.35 2.37
CA CYS A 350 19.29 12.97 2.67
C CYS A 350 19.29 13.98 3.83
N GLY A 351 18.14 14.23 4.45
CA GLY A 351 18.01 15.17 5.57
C GLY A 351 18.18 16.64 5.21
N VAL A 352 18.36 16.98 3.92
CA VAL A 352 18.49 18.38 3.48
C VAL A 352 17.13 19.07 3.63
N LEU A 353 17.13 20.24 4.28
CA LEU A 353 15.96 21.10 4.40
C LEU A 353 15.72 21.87 3.10
N ASN A 354 14.51 21.77 2.58
CA ASN A 354 14.08 22.37 1.33
C ASN A 354 12.98 23.39 1.61
N LEU A 355 13.21 24.64 1.21
CA LEU A 355 12.21 25.70 1.33
C LEU A 355 11.34 25.72 0.08
N ILE A 356 10.06 25.41 0.25
CA ILE A 356 9.07 25.36 -0.83
C ILE A 356 8.75 26.78 -1.31
N PRO A 357 8.48 27.04 -2.59
CA PRO A 357 8.09 28.37 -3.06
C PRO A 357 6.83 28.91 -2.37
N PRO A 358 6.73 30.20 -1.99
CA PRO A 358 5.60 30.76 -1.23
C PRO A 358 4.22 30.49 -1.83
N ASN A 359 4.12 30.51 -3.16
CA ASN A 359 2.91 30.20 -3.93
C ASN A 359 2.44 28.73 -3.80
N LEU A 360 3.29 27.85 -3.28
CA LEU A 360 2.99 26.45 -2.98
C LEU A 360 2.94 26.18 -1.46
N ARG A 361 3.25 27.20 -0.64
CA ARG A 361 3.14 27.11 0.81
C ARG A 361 1.68 27.23 1.21
N ILE A 362 1.27 26.41 2.17
CA ILE A 362 -0.02 26.52 2.82
C ILE A 362 -0.03 27.86 3.57
N HIS A 363 -0.88 28.81 3.17
CA HIS A 363 -1.09 30.07 3.89
C HIS A 363 -2.33 30.04 4.78
#